data_AF-A0A7W0ZV83-F1
#
_entry.id   AF-A0A7W0ZV83-F1
#
_cell.length_a   1.000
_cell.length_b   1.000
_cell.length_c   1.000
_cell.angle_alpha   90.00
_cell.angle_beta   90.00
_cell.angle_gamma   90.00
#
_symmetry.space_group_name_H-M   'P 1'
#
loop_
_entity.id
_entity.type
_entity.pdbx_description
1 polymer ?
#
loop_
_entity_poly.entity_id
_entity_poly.type
_entity_poly.pdbx_seq_one_letter_code
_entity_poly.pdbx_strand_id
1 'polypeptide(L)'
;MRLSRSSLAVLLVALVACGAPARPAEPAQSAPPTSPAPVAGTQEGRFRVEMVAAAGEAAVLEGVIRDGAGKAPMAGVTIVVVSPALQGERVEISDADGRFAFQALPPGTYTLTAIHEEATTTTSVALQTGKRAKLSLDWNLTAGAPVSRNDTPAPPKKFPDARTALQAGAVNQAYRQGQQELAKAPSSRLHGLLAIAAYGSAVEALVFEVSRAADGGFKASKLRDAVVQLVAELDKVQEHLAAAAKDPTFSLELCVACMGVGDDAARFAVGGALEVESDRSGKRLPEGDPRRRPTYLFDHGDLAWARAMVSFQQAFANIALAYDWSFFDTLEADRSAANPRVTIRMADPGRVARAKELLLAALAFSDQARTAYLAEKDDDREWVPNPAQKNYPSPLAMDAKLYKTWASIVGDARALVSSETGLSLAAMWKVLRIERGRPTGFVDFGAMLTTPKEIVFDVATIEALENEKNPKKSGALMTKLLGDLLGNGYKPKMKPSPITDRLLQLRKDLDQGGQAVELKLKYLLWLN
;
A
#
# COMPACT_ATOMS: atom_id res chain seq x y z
N MET A 1 11.00 -5.89 -22.33
CA MET A 1 10.21 -5.83 -21.07
C MET A 1 8.85 -5.16 -21.36
N ARG A 2 7.76 -5.92 -21.55
CA ARG A 2 6.44 -5.36 -21.89
C ARG A 2 5.74 -4.84 -20.63
N LEU A 3 6.02 -3.59 -20.25
CA LEU A 3 5.22 -2.87 -19.26
C LEU A 3 3.87 -2.51 -19.91
N SER A 4 2.77 -3.07 -19.39
CA SER A 4 1.40 -2.68 -19.78
C SER A 4 1.02 -1.37 -19.09
N ARG A 5 -0.03 -0.68 -19.57
CA ARG A 5 -0.62 0.49 -18.87
C ARG A 5 -0.94 0.16 -17.40
N SER A 6 -1.45 -1.05 -17.14
CA SER A 6 -1.70 -1.56 -15.79
C SER A 6 -0.43 -1.72 -14.96
N SER A 7 0.67 -2.21 -15.54
CA SER A 7 1.96 -2.34 -14.81
C SER A 7 2.58 -1.00 -14.45
N LEU A 8 2.41 0.03 -15.28
CA LEU A 8 2.91 1.37 -15.02
C LEU A 8 2.06 2.11 -13.96
N ALA A 9 0.74 1.92 -13.98
CA ALA A 9 -0.16 2.40 -12.93
C ALA A 9 0.16 1.77 -11.57
N VAL A 10 0.41 0.46 -11.53
CA VAL A 10 0.84 -0.25 -10.31
C VAL A 10 2.20 0.26 -9.81
N LEU A 11 3.15 0.59 -10.70
CA LEU A 11 4.45 1.15 -10.31
C LEU A 11 4.32 2.57 -9.72
N LEU A 12 3.43 3.40 -10.29
CA LEU A 12 3.15 4.75 -9.78
C LEU A 12 2.42 4.70 -8.43
N VAL A 13 1.52 3.73 -8.25
CA VAL A 13 0.84 3.46 -6.97
C VAL A 13 1.82 2.93 -5.94
N ALA A 14 2.75 2.04 -6.29
CA ALA A 14 3.78 1.57 -5.36
C ALA A 14 4.71 2.70 -4.87
N LEU A 15 4.90 3.75 -5.68
CA LEU A 15 5.65 4.96 -5.31
C LEU A 15 4.87 5.92 -4.41
N VAL A 16 3.53 5.89 -4.43
CA VAL A 16 2.64 6.78 -3.65
C VAL A 16 2.05 6.09 -2.41
N ALA A 17 1.84 4.78 -2.47
CA ALA A 17 1.19 3.93 -1.47
C ALA A 17 2.15 2.84 -0.97
N CYS A 18 3.32 3.23 -0.44
CA CYS A 18 4.12 2.32 0.38
C CYS A 18 3.27 1.84 1.57
N GLY A 19 2.63 0.69 1.43
CA GLY A 19 1.71 0.14 2.45
C GLY A 19 1.00 -1.16 2.08
N ALA A 20 0.99 -1.61 0.81
CA ALA A 20 0.41 -2.92 0.46
C ALA A 20 1.43 -4.06 0.71
N PRO A 21 1.17 -5.03 1.62
CA PRO A 21 2.12 -6.09 1.91
C PRO A 21 2.21 -7.13 0.78
N ALA A 22 3.44 -7.59 0.49
CA ALA A 22 3.69 -8.76 -0.34
C ALA A 22 3.58 -10.07 0.46
N ARG A 23 3.10 -11.14 -0.18
CA ARG A 23 2.91 -12.50 0.37
C ARG A 23 4.20 -13.09 0.98
N PRO A 24 4.19 -13.65 2.21
CA PRO A 24 5.29 -14.47 2.75
C PRO A 24 5.13 -15.96 2.42
N ALA A 25 6.23 -16.72 2.51
CA ALA A 25 6.32 -18.16 2.27
C ALA A 25 5.87 -19.05 3.45
N GLU A 26 5.40 -20.25 3.12
CA GLU A 26 4.70 -21.23 3.96
C GLU A 26 5.60 -22.04 4.93
N PRO A 27 5.18 -22.27 6.19
CA PRO A 27 5.30 -23.63 6.74
C PRO A 27 4.19 -24.11 7.69
N ALA A 28 3.94 -25.43 7.58
CA ALA A 28 3.45 -26.47 8.50
C ALA A 28 2.23 -26.26 9.44
N GLN A 29 1.29 -27.21 9.32
CA GLN A 29 -0.08 -27.28 9.86
C GLN A 29 -0.20 -27.63 11.36
N SER A 30 -1.27 -27.13 12.00
CA SER A 30 -1.97 -27.82 13.10
C SER A 30 -3.45 -27.41 13.20
N ALA A 31 -4.26 -28.33 13.73
CA ALA A 31 -5.72 -28.55 13.67
C ALA A 31 -6.72 -27.37 13.91
N PRO A 32 -7.99 -27.49 13.45
CA PRO A 32 -8.97 -26.40 13.42
C PRO A 32 -9.85 -26.28 14.69
N PRO A 33 -10.27 -25.06 15.09
CA PRO A 33 -11.47 -24.85 15.89
C PRO A 33 -12.68 -24.40 15.04
N THR A 34 -13.84 -24.51 15.67
CA THR A 34 -15.22 -24.49 15.14
C THR A 34 -15.75 -23.11 14.71
N SER A 35 -16.61 -23.11 13.67
CA SER A 35 -17.32 -21.96 13.05
C SER A 35 -18.17 -21.10 14.01
N PRO A 36 -18.28 -19.78 13.73
CA PRO A 36 -19.47 -18.99 14.03
C PRO A 36 -20.32 -18.67 12.78
N ALA A 37 -21.58 -18.35 13.05
CA ALA A 37 -22.75 -18.31 12.16
C ALA A 37 -22.88 -17.04 11.28
N PRO A 38 -23.82 -17.00 10.30
CA PRO A 38 -23.84 -16.03 9.19
C PRO A 38 -24.66 -14.76 9.49
N VAL A 39 -24.33 -13.66 8.81
CA VAL A 39 -25.15 -12.42 8.74
C VAL A 39 -25.58 -12.19 7.29
N ALA A 40 -26.84 -11.81 7.09
CA ALA A 40 -27.59 -11.90 5.83
C ALA A 40 -27.73 -10.56 5.07
N GLY A 41 -27.87 -10.69 3.74
CA GLY A 41 -28.27 -9.63 2.80
C GLY A 41 -28.10 -10.05 1.32
N THR A 42 -28.83 -11.08 0.87
CA THR A 42 -28.72 -11.67 -0.48
C THR A 42 -29.67 -11.03 -1.50
N GLN A 43 -29.13 -10.45 -2.58
CA GLN A 43 -29.87 -10.38 -3.86
C GLN A 43 -29.64 -11.70 -4.62
N GLU A 44 -30.71 -12.35 -5.08
CA GLU A 44 -30.70 -13.76 -5.53
C GLU A 44 -29.92 -13.97 -6.83
N GLY A 45 -28.60 -14.12 -6.73
CA GLY A 45 -27.83 -14.96 -7.63
C GLY A 45 -27.92 -16.41 -7.17
N ARG A 46 -28.60 -17.28 -7.93
CA ARG A 46 -28.68 -18.70 -7.58
C ARG A 46 -27.50 -19.46 -8.16
N PHE A 47 -26.53 -19.77 -7.30
CA PHE A 47 -25.52 -20.76 -7.64
C PHE A 47 -26.16 -22.14 -7.78
N ARG A 48 -25.95 -22.79 -8.93
CA ARG A 48 -26.18 -24.23 -9.08
C ARG A 48 -24.84 -24.91 -9.10
N VAL A 49 -24.69 -25.92 -8.26
CA VAL A 49 -23.47 -26.71 -8.14
C VAL A 49 -23.74 -28.12 -8.66
N GLU A 50 -22.96 -28.56 -9.63
CA GLU A 50 -22.96 -29.92 -10.14
C GLU A 50 -21.60 -30.56 -9.85
N MET A 51 -21.60 -31.75 -9.26
CA MET A 51 -20.37 -32.50 -8.97
C MET A 51 -20.16 -33.57 -10.04
N VAL A 52 -19.03 -33.53 -10.73
CA VAL A 52 -18.64 -34.47 -11.78
C VAL A 52 -17.39 -35.24 -11.35
N ALA A 53 -17.30 -36.53 -11.67
CA ALA A 53 -16.09 -37.31 -11.41
C ALA A 53 -14.92 -36.79 -12.25
N ALA A 54 -13.72 -36.74 -11.67
CA ALA A 54 -12.49 -36.31 -12.34
C ALA A 54 -11.29 -37.16 -11.89
N ALA A 55 -10.38 -37.48 -12.80
CA ALA A 55 -9.13 -38.15 -12.43
C ALA A 55 -8.11 -37.13 -11.90
N GLY A 56 -7.65 -37.29 -10.64
CA GLY A 56 -6.61 -36.45 -10.04
C GLY A 56 -6.68 -36.37 -8.51
N GLU A 57 -5.55 -36.08 -7.87
CA GLU A 57 -5.42 -35.96 -6.40
C GLU A 57 -5.97 -34.64 -5.83
N ALA A 58 -6.29 -33.66 -6.69
CA ALA A 58 -6.83 -32.36 -6.27
C ALA A 58 -8.18 -32.07 -6.95
N ALA A 59 -9.04 -31.32 -6.27
CA ALA A 59 -10.32 -30.90 -6.80
C ALA A 59 -10.15 -29.74 -7.78
N VAL A 60 -11.05 -29.67 -8.76
CA VAL A 60 -11.16 -28.53 -9.68
C VAL A 60 -12.52 -27.88 -9.46
N LEU A 61 -12.55 -26.57 -9.30
CA LEU A 61 -13.77 -25.79 -9.27
C LEU A 61 -13.80 -24.91 -10.50
N GLU A 62 -14.73 -25.17 -11.41
CA GLU A 62 -14.92 -24.38 -12.61
C GLU A 62 -16.35 -23.88 -12.67
N GLY A 63 -16.59 -22.75 -13.32
CA GLY A 63 -17.95 -22.25 -13.45
C GLY A 63 -18.14 -21.26 -14.56
N VAL A 64 -19.41 -20.95 -14.80
CA VAL A 64 -19.86 -19.97 -15.79
C VAL A 64 -20.83 -19.01 -15.12
N ILE A 65 -20.61 -17.72 -15.33
CA ILE A 65 -21.47 -16.64 -14.84
C ILE A 65 -22.22 -16.05 -16.02
N ARG A 66 -23.53 -15.95 -15.89
CA ARG A 66 -24.44 -15.45 -16.92
C ARG A 66 -25.38 -14.41 -16.33
N ASP A 67 -25.79 -13.47 -17.16
CA ASP A 67 -26.90 -12.58 -16.82
C ASP A 67 -28.18 -13.42 -16.64
N GLY A 68 -28.88 -13.22 -15.54
CA GLY A 68 -30.10 -13.95 -15.25
C GLY A 68 -31.27 -13.56 -16.16
N ALA A 69 -31.25 -12.34 -16.73
CA ALA A 69 -32.32 -11.81 -17.58
C ALA A 69 -32.16 -12.26 -19.05
N GLY A 70 -30.93 -12.34 -19.56
CA GLY A 70 -30.63 -12.70 -20.95
C GLY A 70 -29.76 -13.95 -21.18
N LYS A 71 -29.27 -14.61 -20.13
CA LYS A 71 -28.32 -15.76 -20.18
C LYS A 71 -26.99 -15.50 -20.91
N ALA A 72 -26.72 -14.24 -21.27
CA ALA A 72 -25.47 -13.81 -21.87
C ALA A 72 -24.30 -14.02 -20.87
N PRO A 73 -23.11 -14.42 -21.34
CA PRO A 73 -21.95 -14.57 -20.48
C PRO A 73 -21.53 -13.23 -19.84
N MET A 74 -21.13 -13.28 -18.57
CA MET A 74 -20.68 -12.10 -17.82
C MET A 74 -19.18 -12.17 -17.55
N ALA A 75 -18.42 -11.33 -18.25
CA ALA A 75 -16.98 -11.14 -18.05
C ALA A 75 -16.69 -10.12 -16.94
N GLY A 76 -15.51 -10.20 -16.32
CA GLY A 76 -15.05 -9.20 -15.34
C GLY A 76 -15.65 -9.34 -13.93
N VAL A 77 -16.37 -10.43 -13.65
CA VAL A 77 -16.82 -10.75 -12.30
C VAL A 77 -15.63 -11.27 -11.51
N THR A 78 -15.39 -10.75 -10.31
CA THR A 78 -14.34 -11.24 -9.40
C THR A 78 -14.90 -12.36 -8.53
N ILE A 79 -14.32 -13.55 -8.62
CA ILE A 79 -14.66 -14.71 -7.78
C ILE A 79 -13.55 -14.87 -6.73
N VAL A 80 -13.91 -14.74 -5.47
CA VAL A 80 -13.03 -15.00 -4.32
C VAL A 80 -13.44 -16.33 -3.70
N VAL A 81 -12.48 -17.24 -3.51
CA VAL A 81 -12.71 -18.50 -2.80
C VAL A 81 -11.84 -18.57 -1.55
N VAL A 82 -12.48 -18.88 -0.43
CA VAL A 82 -11.86 -19.04 0.88
C VAL A 82 -12.16 -20.43 1.39
N SER A 83 -11.17 -21.12 1.93
CA SER A 83 -11.36 -22.39 2.60
C SER A 83 -10.37 -22.53 3.74
N PRO A 84 -10.74 -23.19 4.85
CA PRO A 84 -9.77 -23.66 5.84
C PRO A 84 -8.69 -24.57 5.24
N ALA A 85 -8.97 -25.21 4.10
CA ALA A 85 -8.02 -26.05 3.37
C ALA A 85 -7.11 -25.24 2.42
N LEU A 86 -7.34 -23.93 2.26
CA LEU A 86 -6.52 -23.02 1.45
C LEU A 86 -5.59 -22.18 2.31
N GLN A 87 -4.43 -21.86 1.75
CA GLN A 87 -3.54 -20.84 2.31
C GLN A 87 -3.90 -19.47 1.77
N GLY A 88 -4.80 -18.82 2.49
CA GLY A 88 -5.40 -17.55 2.10
C GLY A 88 -6.49 -17.72 1.04
N GLU A 89 -6.99 -16.59 0.55
CA GLU A 89 -7.97 -16.59 -0.52
C GLU A 89 -7.33 -16.84 -1.89
N ARG A 90 -8.11 -17.42 -2.80
CA ARG A 90 -7.78 -17.45 -4.22
C ARG A 90 -8.79 -16.60 -4.95
N VAL A 91 -8.32 -15.84 -5.92
CA VAL A 91 -9.13 -14.92 -6.71
C VAL A 91 -8.97 -15.26 -8.18
N GLU A 92 -10.08 -15.36 -8.88
CA GLU A 92 -10.13 -15.50 -10.34
C GLU A 92 -11.16 -14.51 -10.89
N ILE A 93 -10.98 -14.08 -12.13
CA ILE A 93 -11.91 -13.16 -12.81
C ILE A 93 -12.56 -13.92 -13.97
N SER A 94 -13.87 -13.76 -14.16
CA SER A 94 -14.56 -14.40 -15.27
C SER A 94 -14.10 -13.84 -16.62
N ASP A 95 -13.84 -14.72 -17.59
CA ASP A 95 -13.38 -14.35 -18.93
C ASP A 95 -14.52 -13.83 -19.84
N ALA A 96 -14.20 -13.54 -21.11
CA ALA A 96 -15.16 -13.05 -22.11
C ALA A 96 -16.36 -14.00 -22.34
N ASP A 97 -16.18 -15.30 -22.07
CA ASP A 97 -17.23 -16.32 -22.15
C ASP A 97 -17.92 -16.55 -20.80
N GLY A 98 -17.64 -15.70 -19.80
CA GLY A 98 -18.16 -15.75 -18.45
C GLY A 98 -17.58 -16.90 -17.61
N ARG A 99 -16.49 -17.54 -18.05
CA ARG A 99 -15.93 -18.73 -17.42
C ARG A 99 -14.85 -18.38 -16.41
N PHE A 100 -14.75 -19.19 -15.36
CA PHE A 100 -13.67 -19.12 -14.37
C PHE A 100 -13.28 -20.53 -13.92
N ALA A 101 -12.04 -20.73 -13.49
CA ALA A 101 -11.59 -22.03 -12.98
C ALA A 101 -10.47 -21.91 -11.94
N PHE A 102 -10.67 -22.56 -10.80
CA PHE A 102 -9.68 -22.80 -9.77
C PHE A 102 -9.18 -24.25 -9.88
N GLN A 103 -7.92 -24.40 -10.26
CA GLN A 103 -7.26 -25.71 -10.37
C GLN A 103 -6.53 -26.06 -9.08
N ALA A 104 -6.33 -27.35 -8.85
CA ALA A 104 -5.55 -27.88 -7.73
C ALA A 104 -6.05 -27.39 -6.35
N LEU A 105 -7.36 -27.41 -6.15
CA LEU A 105 -7.96 -27.10 -4.85
C LEU A 105 -7.85 -28.33 -3.93
N PRO A 106 -7.30 -28.18 -2.72
CA PRO A 106 -7.36 -29.23 -1.71
C PRO A 106 -8.81 -29.63 -1.39
N PRO A 107 -9.09 -30.89 -1.05
CA PRO A 107 -10.40 -31.30 -0.55
C PRO A 107 -10.79 -30.48 0.69
N GLY A 108 -12.03 -30.00 0.77
CA GLY A 108 -12.49 -29.14 1.84
C GLY A 108 -13.76 -28.36 1.49
N THR A 109 -14.31 -27.62 2.45
CA THR A 109 -15.44 -26.72 2.21
C THR A 109 -14.92 -25.34 1.82
N TYR A 110 -15.45 -24.81 0.72
CA TYR A 110 -15.08 -23.53 0.16
C TYR A 110 -16.26 -22.58 0.24
N THR A 111 -16.02 -21.36 0.71
CA THR A 111 -16.92 -20.22 0.55
C THR A 111 -16.50 -19.48 -0.70
N LEU A 112 -17.46 -19.26 -1.61
CA LEU A 112 -17.25 -18.53 -2.85
C LEU A 112 -18.04 -17.24 -2.82
N THR A 113 -17.37 -16.13 -3.09
CA THR A 113 -17.97 -14.80 -3.18
C THR A 113 -17.75 -14.26 -4.58
N ALA A 114 -18.83 -14.02 -5.32
CA ALA A 114 -18.79 -13.34 -6.62
C ALA A 114 -19.09 -11.86 -6.41
N ILE A 115 -18.28 -10.99 -7.00
CA ILE A 115 -18.33 -9.54 -6.89
C ILE A 115 -18.35 -8.94 -8.30
N HIS A 116 -19.35 -8.11 -8.58
CA HIS A 116 -19.45 -7.39 -9.85
C HIS A 116 -20.00 -5.99 -9.56
N GLU A 117 -19.18 -4.96 -9.79
CA GLU A 117 -19.43 -3.59 -9.31
C GLU A 117 -19.68 -3.57 -7.78
N GLU A 118 -20.84 -3.08 -7.33
CA GLU A 118 -21.24 -3.07 -5.92
C GLU A 118 -22.05 -4.32 -5.51
N ALA A 119 -22.40 -5.18 -6.46
CA ALA A 119 -23.19 -6.38 -6.19
C ALA A 119 -22.30 -7.53 -5.72
N THR A 120 -22.71 -8.21 -4.66
CA THR A 120 -22.03 -9.40 -4.13
C THR A 120 -23.02 -10.53 -3.90
N THR A 121 -22.63 -11.76 -4.23
CA THR A 121 -23.36 -12.98 -3.84
C THR A 121 -22.38 -14.04 -3.36
N THR A 122 -22.80 -14.85 -2.39
CA THR A 122 -21.93 -15.86 -1.75
C THR A 122 -22.62 -17.22 -1.73
N THR A 123 -21.83 -18.29 -1.91
CA THR A 123 -22.27 -19.68 -1.73
C THR A 123 -21.19 -20.51 -1.03
N SER A 124 -21.52 -21.73 -0.63
CA SER A 124 -20.56 -22.69 -0.10
C SER A 124 -20.62 -24.02 -0.86
N VAL A 125 -19.47 -24.61 -1.15
CA VAL A 125 -19.34 -25.92 -1.83
C VAL A 125 -18.34 -26.81 -1.11
N ALA A 126 -18.69 -28.08 -0.92
CA ALA A 126 -17.77 -29.09 -0.41
C ALA A 126 -17.09 -29.81 -1.57
N LEU A 127 -15.77 -29.71 -1.66
CA LEU A 127 -14.95 -30.39 -2.66
C LEU A 127 -14.32 -31.66 -2.07
N GLN A 128 -14.30 -32.72 -2.87
CA GLN A 128 -13.68 -34.02 -2.52
C GLN A 128 -12.60 -34.36 -3.54
N THR A 129 -11.60 -35.15 -3.13
CA THR A 129 -10.56 -35.69 -4.02
C THR A 129 -11.18 -36.38 -5.23
N GLY A 130 -10.61 -36.18 -6.42
CA GLY A 130 -11.11 -36.81 -7.65
C GLY A 130 -12.51 -36.34 -8.09
N LYS A 131 -12.96 -35.17 -7.60
CA LYS A 131 -14.21 -34.54 -8.05
C LYS A 131 -13.96 -33.16 -8.61
N ARG A 132 -14.75 -32.82 -9.62
CA ARG A 132 -14.83 -31.50 -10.22
C ARG A 132 -16.18 -30.87 -9.88
N ALA A 133 -16.18 -29.70 -9.28
CA ALA A 133 -17.38 -28.91 -9.08
C ALA A 133 -17.57 -27.97 -10.27
N LYS A 134 -18.71 -28.07 -10.94
CA LYS A 134 -19.16 -27.12 -11.95
C LYS A 134 -20.20 -26.20 -11.33
N LEU A 135 -19.91 -24.90 -11.31
CA LEU A 135 -20.83 -23.89 -10.81
C LEU A 135 -21.45 -23.12 -11.98
N SER A 136 -22.73 -22.86 -11.89
CA SER A 136 -23.38 -21.85 -12.72
C SER A 136 -24.01 -20.79 -11.83
N LEU A 137 -23.73 -19.54 -12.15
CA LEU A 137 -24.36 -18.39 -11.51
C LEU A 137 -25.16 -17.65 -12.58
N ASP A 138 -26.48 -17.71 -12.46
CA ASP A 138 -27.38 -16.86 -13.22
C ASP A 138 -27.67 -15.61 -12.37
N TRP A 139 -27.05 -14.48 -12.70
CA TRP A 139 -27.07 -13.27 -11.90
C TRP A 139 -27.96 -12.20 -12.53
N ASN A 140 -29.12 -11.95 -11.93
CA ASN A 140 -30.00 -10.86 -12.35
C ASN A 140 -29.47 -9.51 -11.84
N LEU A 141 -28.64 -8.84 -12.64
CA LEU A 141 -28.25 -7.45 -12.40
C LEU A 141 -29.16 -6.55 -13.24
N THR A 142 -30.22 -5.99 -12.65
CA THR A 142 -31.12 -5.10 -13.39
C THR A 142 -30.40 -3.82 -13.83
N ALA A 143 -30.19 -3.68 -15.14
CA ALA A 143 -29.68 -2.46 -15.74
C ALA A 143 -30.73 -1.33 -15.62
N GLY A 144 -30.35 -0.24 -14.95
CA GLY A 144 -30.96 1.08 -15.21
C GLY A 144 -32.37 1.35 -14.68
N ALA A 145 -32.78 0.80 -13.53
CA ALA A 145 -33.79 1.50 -12.73
C ALA A 145 -33.08 2.58 -11.90
N PRO A 146 -33.55 3.84 -11.84
CA PRO A 146 -33.10 4.72 -10.77
C PRO A 146 -33.35 3.95 -9.49
N VAL A 147 -32.30 3.75 -8.70
CA VAL A 147 -32.45 3.22 -7.36
C VAL A 147 -33.30 4.27 -6.65
N SER A 148 -34.62 4.11 -6.69
CA SER A 148 -35.47 4.50 -5.57
C SER A 148 -34.99 3.58 -4.47
N ARG A 149 -33.89 3.99 -3.84
CA ARG A 149 -33.53 3.49 -2.55
C ARG A 149 -34.84 3.65 -1.79
N ASN A 150 -35.38 2.56 -1.24
CA ASN A 150 -36.10 2.70 0.01
C ASN A 150 -35.05 3.10 1.06
N ASP A 151 -34.49 4.29 0.85
CA ASP A 151 -33.74 5.11 1.75
C ASP A 151 -34.79 5.71 2.66
N THR A 152 -35.23 4.89 3.60
CA THR A 152 -34.89 5.39 4.91
C THR A 152 -33.46 4.88 5.10
N PRO A 153 -32.43 5.74 4.97
CA PRO A 153 -31.12 5.34 5.47
C PRO A 153 -31.39 4.79 6.87
N ALA A 154 -30.86 3.60 7.20
CA ALA A 154 -30.73 3.28 8.61
C ALA A 154 -30.13 4.54 9.24
N PRO A 155 -30.79 5.15 10.24
CA PRO A 155 -30.39 6.47 10.71
C PRO A 155 -28.89 6.40 10.98
N PRO A 156 -28.09 7.35 10.44
CA PRO A 156 -26.64 7.25 10.48
C PRO A 156 -26.25 6.92 11.91
N LYS A 157 -25.52 5.81 12.08
CA LYS A 157 -25.21 5.27 13.40
C LYS A 157 -24.62 6.41 14.22
N LYS A 158 -25.34 6.84 15.25
CA LYS A 158 -24.91 7.98 16.05
C LYS A 158 -23.86 7.49 17.03
N PHE A 159 -22.69 8.11 17.00
CA PHE A 159 -21.64 7.88 17.98
C PHE A 159 -21.66 8.98 19.04
N PRO A 160 -21.39 8.65 20.32
CA PRO A 160 -21.34 9.64 21.39
C PRO A 160 -20.32 10.75 21.13
N ASP A 161 -19.16 10.39 20.59
CA ASP A 161 -18.05 11.29 20.29
C ASP A 161 -17.25 10.82 19.07
N ALA A 162 -16.35 11.68 18.59
CA ALA A 162 -15.47 11.41 17.46
C ALA A 162 -14.56 10.19 17.68
N ARG A 163 -14.14 9.92 18.93
CA ARG A 163 -13.27 8.78 19.27
C ARG A 163 -14.00 7.46 19.06
N THR A 164 -15.23 7.38 19.53
CA THR A 164 -16.07 6.20 19.39
C THR A 164 -16.42 5.96 17.92
N ALA A 165 -16.67 7.03 17.14
CA ALA A 165 -16.86 6.95 15.70
C ALA A 165 -15.62 6.38 14.99
N LEU A 166 -14.43 6.89 15.32
CA LEU A 166 -13.17 6.42 14.70
C LEU A 166 -12.89 4.95 15.04
N GLN A 167 -13.08 4.56 16.30
CA GLN A 167 -12.90 3.16 16.75
C GLN A 167 -13.88 2.20 16.04
N ALA A 168 -15.08 2.66 15.73
CA ALA A 168 -16.05 1.90 14.97
C ALA A 168 -15.78 1.86 13.45
N GLY A 169 -14.71 2.51 12.97
CA GLY A 169 -14.38 2.60 11.54
C GLY A 169 -15.20 3.63 10.77
N ALA A 170 -16.01 4.46 11.44
CA ALA A 170 -16.82 5.50 10.80
C ALA A 170 -16.01 6.79 10.60
N VAL A 171 -14.97 6.71 9.75
CA VAL A 171 -13.91 7.73 9.60
C VAL A 171 -14.46 9.11 9.22
N ASN A 172 -15.35 9.16 8.22
CA ASN A 172 -15.92 10.40 7.73
C ASN A 172 -16.84 11.06 8.78
N GLN A 173 -17.53 10.24 9.58
CA GLN A 173 -18.32 10.74 10.71
C GLN A 173 -17.41 11.22 11.85
N ALA A 174 -16.36 10.47 12.18
CA ALA A 174 -15.37 10.85 13.19
C ALA A 174 -14.73 12.20 12.86
N TYR A 175 -14.35 12.42 11.60
CA TYR A 175 -13.79 13.69 11.15
C TYR A 175 -14.79 14.85 11.33
N ARG A 176 -16.02 14.71 10.81
CA ARG A 176 -17.04 15.77 10.93
C ARG A 176 -17.40 16.07 12.39
N GLN A 177 -17.58 15.03 13.20
CA GLN A 177 -17.94 15.17 14.61
C GLN A 177 -16.78 15.77 15.42
N GLY A 178 -15.54 15.34 15.17
CA GLY A 178 -14.36 15.87 15.83
C GLY A 178 -14.14 17.35 15.54
N GLN A 179 -14.43 17.82 14.32
CA GLN A 179 -14.39 19.25 13.98
C GLN A 179 -15.44 20.05 14.77
N GLN A 180 -16.64 19.50 14.96
CA GLN A 180 -17.69 20.13 15.78
C GLN A 180 -17.31 20.16 17.27
N GLU A 181 -16.67 19.10 17.77
CA GLU A 181 -16.17 19.04 19.15
C GLU A 181 -15.05 20.05 19.38
N LEU A 182 -14.10 20.14 18.44
CA LEU A 182 -12.99 21.09 18.49
C LEU A 182 -13.46 22.55 18.44
N ALA A 183 -14.52 22.84 17.68
CA ALA A 183 -15.14 24.16 17.65
C ALA A 183 -15.77 24.58 18.99
N LYS A 184 -16.15 23.61 19.83
CA LYS A 184 -16.70 23.87 21.18
C LYS A 184 -15.59 24.05 22.22
N ALA A 185 -14.52 23.26 22.11
CA ALA A 185 -13.41 23.29 23.05
C ALA A 185 -12.08 22.91 22.35
N PRO A 186 -11.04 23.77 22.42
CA PRO A 186 -9.71 23.42 21.93
C PRO A 186 -9.18 22.15 22.60
N SER A 187 -8.61 21.22 21.81
CA SER A 187 -8.08 19.96 22.31
C SER A 187 -6.99 19.42 21.39
N SER A 188 -5.78 19.27 21.94
CA SER A 188 -4.64 18.66 21.26
C SER A 188 -4.94 17.19 20.90
N ARG A 189 -5.63 16.46 21.79
CA ARG A 189 -6.10 15.09 21.54
C ARG A 189 -7.07 14.99 20.36
N LEU A 190 -8.03 15.91 20.27
CA LEU A 190 -8.96 15.93 19.14
C LEU A 190 -8.23 16.23 17.83
N HIS A 191 -7.22 17.10 17.85
CA HIS A 191 -6.35 17.29 16.68
C HIS A 191 -5.62 16.00 16.29
N GLY A 192 -5.03 15.25 17.22
CA GLY A 192 -4.41 13.95 16.91
C GLY A 192 -5.40 12.95 16.31
N LEU A 193 -6.62 12.87 16.85
CA LEU A 193 -7.69 12.02 16.32
C LEU A 193 -8.13 12.45 14.91
N LEU A 194 -8.32 13.75 14.68
CA LEU A 194 -8.71 14.29 13.38
C LEU A 194 -7.63 14.08 12.33
N ALA A 195 -6.34 14.08 12.69
CA ALA A 195 -5.26 13.71 11.79
C ALA A 195 -5.41 12.28 11.28
N ILE A 196 -5.70 11.32 12.16
CA ILE A 196 -5.93 9.91 11.79
C ILE A 196 -7.17 9.78 10.90
N ALA A 197 -8.26 10.47 11.27
CA ALA A 197 -9.49 10.43 10.50
C ALA A 197 -9.30 11.02 9.09
N ALA A 198 -8.67 12.19 8.97
CA ALA A 198 -8.36 12.81 7.69
C ALA A 198 -7.46 11.91 6.81
N TYR A 199 -6.47 11.25 7.43
CA TYR A 199 -5.60 10.32 6.73
C TYR A 199 -6.37 9.12 6.17
N GLY A 200 -7.28 8.54 6.95
CA GLY A 200 -8.16 7.46 6.50
C GLY A 200 -8.99 7.84 5.27
N SER A 201 -9.64 9.01 5.31
CA SER A 201 -10.40 9.54 4.18
C SER A 201 -9.52 9.80 2.94
N ALA A 202 -8.29 10.26 3.13
CA ALA A 202 -7.34 10.51 2.04
C ALA A 202 -6.97 9.22 1.29
N VAL A 203 -6.66 8.16 2.04
CA VAL A 203 -6.26 6.86 1.49
C VAL A 203 -7.45 6.17 0.82
N GLU A 204 -8.65 6.26 1.38
CA GLU A 204 -9.88 5.67 0.82
C GLU A 204 -10.13 6.16 -0.62
N ALA A 205 -10.09 7.46 -0.85
CA ALA A 205 -10.32 8.05 -2.17
C ALA A 205 -9.30 7.56 -3.21
N LEU A 206 -8.02 7.43 -2.81
CA LEU A 206 -6.98 6.91 -3.68
C LEU A 206 -7.19 5.43 -3.99
N VAL A 207 -7.42 4.61 -2.97
CA VAL A 207 -7.61 3.16 -3.12
C VAL A 207 -8.79 2.85 -4.03
N PHE A 208 -9.91 3.57 -3.87
CA PHE A 208 -11.08 3.43 -4.71
C PHE A 208 -10.76 3.61 -6.20
N GLU A 209 -10.05 4.68 -6.57
CA GLU A 209 -9.68 4.95 -7.97
C GLU A 209 -8.65 3.95 -8.50
N VAL A 210 -7.74 3.45 -7.65
CA VAL A 210 -6.79 2.38 -8.01
C VAL A 210 -7.51 1.06 -8.28
N SER A 211 -8.48 0.68 -7.46
CA SER A 211 -9.28 -0.52 -7.69
C SER A 211 -10.01 -0.46 -9.03
N ARG A 212 -10.64 0.67 -9.36
CA ARG A 212 -11.29 0.88 -10.66
C ARG A 212 -10.34 0.79 -11.84
N ALA A 213 -9.08 1.21 -11.66
CA ALA A 213 -8.05 1.06 -12.68
C ALA A 213 -7.69 -0.40 -12.94
N ALA A 214 -7.64 -1.23 -11.89
CA ALA A 214 -7.38 -2.67 -12.01
C ALA A 214 -8.48 -3.40 -12.79
N ASP A 215 -9.73 -2.92 -12.67
CA ASP A 215 -10.91 -3.48 -13.35
C ASP A 215 -11.06 -3.02 -14.82
N GLY A 216 -10.00 -2.47 -15.42
CA GLY A 216 -9.98 -2.03 -16.82
C GLY A 216 -10.57 -0.64 -17.07
N GLY A 217 -11.03 0.06 -16.03
CA GLY A 217 -11.56 1.43 -16.09
C GLY A 217 -10.51 2.55 -16.01
N PHE A 218 -9.23 2.23 -16.21
CA PHE A 218 -8.13 3.18 -15.98
C PHE A 218 -8.23 4.43 -16.88
N LYS A 219 -8.34 5.59 -16.24
CA LYS A 219 -8.15 6.91 -16.86
C LYS A 219 -7.07 7.66 -16.09
N ALA A 220 -5.98 8.01 -16.76
CA ALA A 220 -4.87 8.72 -16.14
C ALA A 220 -5.31 10.03 -15.47
N SER A 221 -6.25 10.75 -16.07
CA SER A 221 -6.84 11.97 -15.49
C SER A 221 -7.54 11.72 -14.15
N LYS A 222 -8.30 10.64 -14.02
CA LYS A 222 -9.01 10.29 -12.78
C LYS A 222 -8.05 9.91 -11.66
N LEU A 223 -7.02 9.10 -11.97
CA LEU A 223 -5.98 8.79 -10.98
C LEU A 223 -5.22 10.07 -10.59
N ARG A 224 -4.96 10.97 -11.55
CA ARG A 224 -4.32 12.25 -11.25
C ARG A 224 -5.17 13.11 -10.31
N ASP A 225 -6.48 13.21 -10.56
CA ASP A 225 -7.42 13.92 -9.68
C ASP A 225 -7.43 13.33 -8.26
N ALA A 226 -7.39 12.00 -8.14
CA ALA A 226 -7.30 11.31 -6.86
C ALA A 226 -6.00 11.65 -6.11
N VAL A 227 -4.86 11.72 -6.80
CA VAL A 227 -3.58 12.12 -6.19
C VAL A 227 -3.58 13.62 -5.82
N VAL A 228 -4.25 14.49 -6.58
CA VAL A 228 -4.47 15.89 -6.17
C VAL A 228 -5.28 15.96 -4.88
N GLN A 229 -6.36 15.19 -4.79
CA GLN A 229 -7.19 15.13 -3.58
C GLN A 229 -6.40 14.59 -2.40
N LEU A 230 -5.59 13.54 -2.60
CA LEU A 230 -4.70 12.99 -1.58
C LEU A 230 -3.79 14.08 -1.01
N VAL A 231 -3.11 14.87 -1.86
CA VAL A 231 -2.24 15.96 -1.37
C VAL A 231 -3.01 16.97 -0.52
N ALA A 232 -4.22 17.35 -0.93
CA ALA A 232 -5.06 18.28 -0.20
C ALA A 232 -5.55 17.72 1.15
N GLU A 233 -5.87 16.43 1.24
CA GLU A 233 -6.22 15.78 2.51
C GLU A 233 -5.00 15.63 3.42
N LEU A 234 -3.83 15.27 2.87
CA LEU A 234 -2.58 15.20 3.62
C LEU A 234 -2.16 16.58 4.18
N ASP A 235 -2.48 17.69 3.51
CA ASP A 235 -2.29 19.03 4.07
C ASP A 235 -3.14 19.22 5.35
N LYS A 236 -4.40 18.76 5.37
CA LYS A 236 -5.25 18.80 6.59
C LYS A 236 -4.68 17.93 7.70
N VAL A 237 -4.15 16.75 7.36
CA VAL A 237 -3.47 15.88 8.32
C VAL A 237 -2.31 16.62 8.98
N GLN A 238 -1.47 17.32 8.18
CA GLN A 238 -0.35 18.10 8.70
C GLN A 238 -0.78 19.26 9.60
N GLU A 239 -1.86 19.96 9.24
CA GLU A 239 -2.42 21.04 10.07
C GLU A 239 -2.83 20.52 11.45
N HIS A 240 -3.52 19.38 11.49
CA HIS A 240 -3.93 18.74 12.73
C HIS A 240 -2.75 18.20 13.55
N LEU A 241 -1.79 17.52 12.92
CA LEU A 241 -0.58 17.06 13.60
C LEU A 241 0.23 18.23 14.17
N ALA A 242 0.37 19.32 13.41
CA ALA A 242 1.06 20.52 13.87
C ALA A 242 0.32 21.23 15.02
N ALA A 243 -1.02 21.20 15.02
CA ALA A 243 -1.81 21.75 16.11
C ALA A 243 -1.71 20.90 17.39
N ALA A 244 -1.74 19.56 17.26
CA ALA A 244 -1.52 18.63 18.37
C ALA A 244 -0.12 18.80 18.97
N ALA A 245 0.91 18.94 18.14
CA ALA A 245 2.30 19.07 18.56
C ALA A 245 2.64 20.37 19.31
N LYS A 246 1.72 21.33 19.38
CA LYS A 246 1.89 22.53 20.24
C LYS A 246 1.75 22.21 21.72
N ASP A 247 1.12 21.09 22.07
CA ASP A 247 0.98 20.61 23.43
C ASP A 247 2.11 19.63 23.76
N PRO A 248 3.09 20.00 24.60
CA PRO A 248 4.20 19.12 24.97
C PRO A 248 3.76 17.96 25.87
N THR A 249 2.52 17.98 26.37
CA THR A 249 1.93 16.93 27.19
C THR A 249 0.91 16.09 26.41
N PHE A 250 0.89 16.23 25.08
CA PHE A 250 0.01 15.46 24.22
C PHE A 250 0.13 13.96 24.50
N SER A 251 -1.02 13.33 24.69
CA SER A 251 -1.15 11.88 24.78
C SER A 251 -2.47 11.43 24.18
N LEU A 252 -2.45 10.39 23.34
CA LEU A 252 -3.64 9.87 22.68
C LEU A 252 -3.66 8.35 22.77
N GLU A 253 -4.58 7.81 23.57
CA GLU A 253 -4.72 6.35 23.70
C GLU A 253 -5.64 5.79 22.62
N LEU A 254 -5.12 4.87 21.80
CA LEU A 254 -5.87 4.23 20.72
C LEU A 254 -5.49 2.77 20.54
N CYS A 255 -6.48 1.93 20.22
CA CYS A 255 -6.25 0.58 19.72
C CYS A 255 -6.36 0.60 18.19
N VAL A 256 -5.22 0.72 17.52
CA VAL A 256 -5.13 0.76 16.05
C VAL A 256 -5.73 -0.50 15.43
N ALA A 257 -5.43 -1.66 16.02
CA ALA A 257 -5.96 -2.96 15.59
C ALA A 257 -7.46 -3.17 15.86
N CYS A 258 -8.05 -2.35 16.74
CA CYS A 258 -9.48 -2.42 17.05
C CYS A 258 -10.31 -1.54 16.14
N MET A 259 -9.69 -0.68 15.31
CA MET A 259 -10.41 0.11 14.32
C MET A 259 -11.12 -0.87 13.39
N GLY A 260 -12.44 -0.92 13.50
CA GLY A 260 -13.27 -1.86 12.74
C GLY A 260 -13.21 -1.60 11.24
N VAL A 261 -13.63 -2.59 10.46
CA VAL A 261 -14.15 -2.31 9.12
C VAL A 261 -15.53 -1.69 9.36
N GLY A 262 -15.60 -0.36 9.32
CA GLY A 262 -16.85 0.36 9.52
C GLY A 262 -17.84 0.11 8.38
N ASP A 263 -19.11 0.46 8.61
CA ASP A 263 -20.14 0.52 7.55
C ASP A 263 -19.80 1.60 6.50
N ASP A 264 -18.96 2.57 6.87
CA ASP A 264 -18.31 3.51 5.96
C ASP A 264 -17.09 2.81 5.34
N ALA A 265 -16.99 2.80 4.01
CA ALA A 265 -16.07 2.01 3.19
C ALA A 265 -14.55 2.25 3.38
N ALA A 266 -14.14 3.01 4.40
CA ALA A 266 -12.75 3.26 4.75
C ALA A 266 -12.09 2.00 5.35
N ARG A 267 -11.56 1.15 4.47
CA ARG A 267 -10.69 0.04 4.86
C ARG A 267 -9.30 0.59 5.18
N PHE A 268 -9.05 0.99 6.44
CA PHE A 268 -7.67 1.21 6.92
C PHE A 268 -6.79 -0.03 6.74
N ALA A 269 -7.42 -1.19 6.68
CA ALA A 269 -6.79 -2.48 6.56
C ALA A 269 -7.82 -3.54 6.10
N VAL A 270 -7.31 -4.61 5.49
CA VAL A 270 -8.02 -5.90 5.48
C VAL A 270 -8.13 -6.37 6.94
N GLY A 271 -9.25 -6.97 7.35
CA GLY A 271 -9.45 -7.43 8.73
C GLY A 271 -8.23 -8.21 9.25
N GLY A 272 -7.64 -7.76 10.35
CA GLY A 272 -6.44 -8.36 10.95
C GLY A 272 -5.09 -7.81 10.47
N ALA A 273 -5.02 -6.94 9.46
CA ALA A 273 -3.72 -6.46 8.95
C ALA A 273 -2.91 -5.64 9.98
N LEU A 274 -3.62 -5.02 10.93
CA LEU A 274 -3.04 -4.23 12.01
C LEU A 274 -2.90 -5.02 13.33
N GLU A 275 -3.19 -6.33 13.34
CA GLU A 275 -3.01 -7.16 14.53
C GLU A 275 -1.56 -7.61 14.71
N VAL A 276 -1.12 -7.71 15.97
CA VAL A 276 0.15 -8.35 16.31
C VAL A 276 -0.04 -9.85 16.19
N GLU A 277 0.55 -10.48 15.18
CA GLU A 277 0.35 -11.91 14.90
C GLU A 277 1.35 -12.81 15.60
N SER A 278 2.46 -12.25 16.10
CA SER A 278 3.54 -13.01 16.74
C SER A 278 4.15 -12.21 17.88
N ASP A 279 4.57 -12.92 18.93
CA ASP A 279 5.28 -12.31 20.04
C ASP A 279 6.76 -12.02 19.70
N ARG A 280 7.49 -11.43 20.66
CA ARG A 280 8.92 -11.08 20.51
C ARG A 280 9.83 -12.30 20.25
N SER A 281 9.40 -13.51 20.59
CA SER A 281 10.15 -14.73 20.28
C SER A 281 9.89 -15.24 18.86
N GLY A 282 8.96 -14.61 18.13
CA GLY A 282 8.51 -15.04 16.81
C GLY A 282 7.42 -16.12 16.87
N LYS A 283 6.89 -16.43 18.06
CA LYS A 283 5.81 -17.40 18.21
C LYS A 283 4.48 -16.76 17.86
N ARG A 284 3.70 -17.43 17.00
CA ARG A 284 2.37 -16.96 16.59
C ARG A 284 1.43 -16.85 17.78
N LEU A 285 0.68 -15.75 17.83
CA LEU A 285 -0.36 -15.49 18.82
C LEU A 285 -1.70 -16.12 18.35
N PRO A 286 -2.39 -16.91 19.20
CA PRO A 286 -3.68 -17.50 18.87
C PRO A 286 -4.74 -16.44 18.53
N GLU A 287 -5.72 -16.79 17.71
CA GLU A 287 -6.89 -15.92 17.51
C GLU A 287 -7.60 -15.64 18.85
N GLY A 288 -8.04 -14.39 19.03
CA GLY A 288 -8.64 -13.93 20.28
C GLY A 288 -7.64 -13.63 21.41
N ASP A 289 -6.34 -13.85 21.24
CA ASP A 289 -5.33 -13.42 22.22
C ASP A 289 -5.35 -11.88 22.34
N PRO A 290 -5.52 -11.31 23.54
CA PRO A 290 -5.65 -9.87 23.73
C PRO A 290 -4.41 -9.09 23.27
N ARG A 291 -3.23 -9.74 23.24
CA ARG A 291 -1.99 -9.12 22.75
C ARG A 291 -2.02 -8.82 21.25
N ARG A 292 -2.95 -9.44 20.49
CA ARG A 292 -3.14 -9.16 19.06
C ARG A 292 -3.71 -7.77 18.81
N ARG A 293 -4.43 -7.21 19.79
CA ARG A 293 -5.12 -5.91 19.70
C ARG A 293 -4.72 -4.97 20.84
N PRO A 294 -3.44 -4.59 20.92
CA PRO A 294 -2.98 -3.73 21.98
C PRO A 294 -3.48 -2.28 21.80
N THR A 295 -3.61 -1.59 22.92
CA THR A 295 -3.71 -0.12 22.94
C THR A 295 -2.31 0.48 22.95
N TYR A 296 -2.13 1.58 22.23
CA TYR A 296 -0.93 2.41 22.24
C TYR A 296 -1.24 3.75 22.91
N LEU A 297 -0.25 4.31 23.59
CA LEU A 297 -0.29 5.67 24.10
C LEU A 297 0.55 6.55 23.19
N PHE A 298 -0.09 7.18 22.20
CA PHE A 298 0.62 8.03 21.25
C PHE A 298 1.05 9.33 21.90
N ASP A 299 2.29 9.73 21.68
CA ASP A 299 2.93 10.83 22.38
C ASP A 299 3.45 11.93 21.42
N HIS A 300 4.29 12.84 21.93
CA HIS A 300 4.89 13.90 21.12
C HIS A 300 5.93 13.35 20.12
N GLY A 301 6.65 12.28 20.45
CA GLY A 301 7.53 11.58 19.51
C GLY A 301 6.75 11.03 18.32
N ASP A 302 5.58 10.46 18.57
CA ASP A 302 4.70 9.90 17.54
C ASP A 302 4.07 10.93 16.62
N LEU A 303 3.77 12.12 17.14
CA LEU A 303 3.35 13.24 16.29
C LEU A 303 4.47 13.63 15.31
N ALA A 304 5.72 13.70 15.77
CA ALA A 304 6.85 13.98 14.89
C ALA A 304 7.05 12.86 13.86
N TRP A 305 6.89 11.60 14.28
CA TRP A 305 6.96 10.45 13.38
C TRP A 305 5.87 10.51 12.29
N ALA A 306 4.62 10.77 12.65
CA ALA A 306 3.51 10.88 11.70
C ALA A 306 3.73 12.05 10.72
N ARG A 307 4.22 13.20 11.20
CA ARG A 307 4.55 14.35 10.34
C ARG A 307 5.67 14.01 9.35
N ALA A 308 6.64 13.19 9.75
CA ALA A 308 7.68 12.72 8.83
C ALA A 308 7.07 11.90 7.69
N MET A 309 6.22 10.91 8.00
CA MET A 309 5.62 10.04 7.00
C MET A 309 4.70 10.77 6.03
N VAL A 310 3.83 11.63 6.56
CA VAL A 310 2.94 12.44 5.72
C VAL A 310 3.75 13.38 4.82
N SER A 311 4.82 13.98 5.34
CA SER A 311 5.70 14.83 4.51
C SER A 311 6.38 14.05 3.37
N PHE A 312 6.82 12.81 3.61
CA PHE A 312 7.37 11.96 2.54
C PHE A 312 6.32 11.66 1.47
N GLN A 313 5.11 11.25 1.87
CA GLN A 313 4.02 10.97 0.93
C GLN A 313 3.64 12.19 0.11
N GLN A 314 3.51 13.36 0.75
CA GLN A 314 3.26 14.62 0.06
C GLN A 314 4.37 14.97 -0.93
N ALA A 315 5.63 14.72 -0.58
CA ALA A 315 6.75 14.96 -1.49
C ALA A 315 6.67 14.07 -2.73
N PHE A 316 6.46 12.76 -2.57
CA PHE A 316 6.34 11.83 -3.70
C PHE A 316 5.13 12.15 -4.57
N ALA A 317 3.98 12.46 -3.97
CA ALA A 317 2.78 12.88 -4.70
C ALA A 317 3.02 14.18 -5.48
N ASN A 318 3.71 15.17 -4.90
CA ASN A 318 4.07 16.40 -5.61
C ASN A 318 5.05 16.15 -6.76
N ILE A 319 6.06 15.30 -6.59
CA ILE A 319 6.96 14.90 -7.70
C ILE A 319 6.16 14.26 -8.83
N ALA A 320 5.23 13.35 -8.52
CA ALA A 320 4.40 12.71 -9.53
C ALA A 320 3.49 13.72 -10.26
N LEU A 321 2.84 14.62 -9.52
CA LEU A 321 1.95 15.64 -10.06
C LEU A 321 2.67 16.77 -10.82
N ALA A 322 4.00 16.88 -10.69
CA ALA A 322 4.81 17.84 -11.44
C ALA A 322 4.88 17.52 -12.94
N TYR A 323 4.62 16.27 -13.32
CA TYR A 323 4.62 15.83 -14.71
C TYR A 323 3.20 15.78 -15.28
N ASP A 324 3.08 15.99 -16.58
CA ASP A 324 1.83 15.76 -17.31
C ASP A 324 1.58 14.27 -17.44
N TRP A 325 0.39 13.81 -17.06
CA TRP A 325 -0.03 12.40 -17.06
C TRP A 325 -0.73 11.98 -18.37
N SER A 326 -0.97 12.91 -19.30
CA SER A 326 -1.46 12.58 -20.64
C SER A 326 -0.54 11.58 -21.37
N PHE A 327 0.73 11.48 -20.96
CA PHE A 327 1.69 10.52 -21.51
C PHE A 327 1.25 9.05 -21.39
N PHE A 328 0.40 8.70 -20.40
CA PHE A 328 -0.15 7.34 -20.28
C PHE A 328 -1.04 6.97 -21.48
N ASP A 329 -1.72 7.96 -22.06
CA ASP A 329 -2.58 7.79 -23.22
C ASP A 329 -1.73 7.75 -24.50
N THR A 330 -0.69 8.59 -24.60
CA THR A 330 0.17 8.68 -25.80
C THR A 330 1.22 7.57 -25.91
N LEU A 331 1.57 6.89 -24.80
CA LEU A 331 2.57 5.81 -24.75
C LEU A 331 2.27 4.61 -25.68
N GLU A 332 1.01 4.36 -26.03
CA GLU A 332 0.63 3.33 -27.01
C GLU A 332 0.63 3.86 -28.45
N ALA A 333 0.26 5.12 -28.65
CA ALA A 333 0.20 5.75 -29.97
C ALA A 333 1.62 5.98 -30.56
N ASP A 334 2.56 6.43 -29.74
CA ASP A 334 3.93 6.75 -30.17
C ASP A 334 4.76 5.50 -30.50
N ARG A 335 4.42 4.32 -29.99
CA ARG A 335 5.10 3.05 -30.32
C ARG A 335 4.99 2.65 -31.79
N SER A 336 4.10 3.27 -32.55
CA SER A 336 3.93 3.03 -33.99
C SER A 336 4.96 3.76 -34.86
N ALA A 337 5.73 4.70 -34.30
CA ALA A 337 6.77 5.42 -35.02
C ALA A 337 8.07 4.61 -35.16
N ALA A 338 8.86 4.86 -36.21
CA ALA A 338 10.08 4.10 -36.53
C ALA A 338 11.27 4.33 -35.57
N ASN A 339 11.15 5.24 -34.59
CA ASN A 339 12.06 5.44 -33.45
C ASN A 339 11.49 6.54 -32.53
N PRO A 340 10.51 6.24 -31.68
CA PRO A 340 9.87 7.26 -30.87
C PRO A 340 10.80 7.70 -29.73
N ARG A 341 11.19 8.96 -29.77
CA ARG A 341 11.71 9.66 -28.59
C ARG A 341 10.52 10.00 -27.70
N VAL A 342 10.41 9.36 -26.55
CA VAL A 342 9.34 9.62 -25.58
C VAL A 342 9.75 10.80 -24.71
N THR A 343 8.85 11.77 -24.56
CA THR A 343 9.04 12.94 -23.69
C THR A 343 7.89 13.02 -22.70
N ILE A 344 8.15 12.81 -21.42
CA ILE A 344 7.20 13.08 -20.34
C ILE A 344 7.38 14.54 -19.94
N ARG A 345 6.41 15.36 -20.34
CA ARG A 345 6.40 16.81 -20.12
C ARG A 345 6.30 17.12 -18.63
N MET A 346 7.01 18.15 -18.20
CA MET A 346 6.86 18.73 -16.87
C MET A 346 5.80 19.81 -16.93
N ALA A 347 4.69 19.59 -16.22
CA ALA A 347 3.58 20.52 -16.16
C ALA A 347 3.81 21.63 -15.11
N ASP A 348 4.44 21.29 -13.98
CA ASP A 348 4.57 22.20 -12.84
C ASP A 348 5.89 21.97 -12.08
N PRO A 349 6.97 22.69 -12.44
CA PRO A 349 8.25 22.59 -11.73
C PRO A 349 8.16 23.09 -10.27
N GLY A 350 7.16 23.92 -9.93
CA GLY A 350 6.94 24.40 -8.57
C GLY A 350 6.63 23.27 -7.59
N ARG A 351 5.96 22.21 -8.06
CA ARG A 351 5.73 21.00 -7.25
C ARG A 351 7.00 20.25 -6.90
N VAL A 352 8.01 20.26 -7.76
CA VAL A 352 9.31 19.64 -7.43
C VAL A 352 10.04 20.44 -6.35
N ALA A 353 9.99 21.78 -6.44
CA ALA A 353 10.54 22.64 -5.39
C ALA A 353 9.83 22.40 -4.05
N ARG A 354 8.49 22.30 -4.06
CA ARG A 354 7.70 21.96 -2.88
C ARG A 354 8.05 20.58 -2.32
N ALA A 355 8.26 19.59 -3.19
CA ALA A 355 8.68 18.25 -2.77
C ALA A 355 10.05 18.26 -2.08
N LYS A 356 11.00 19.09 -2.54
CA LYS A 356 12.30 19.27 -1.87
C LYS A 356 12.13 19.79 -0.44
N GLU A 357 11.31 20.81 -0.24
CA GLU A 357 11.00 21.35 1.08
C GLU A 357 10.39 20.28 2.00
N LEU A 358 9.42 19.53 1.47
CA LEU A 358 8.75 18.45 2.20
C LEU A 358 9.71 17.32 2.56
N LEU A 359 10.63 16.92 1.68
CA LEU A 359 11.65 15.91 1.98
C LEU A 359 12.59 16.35 3.10
N LEU A 360 13.03 17.62 3.09
CA LEU A 360 13.88 18.16 4.15
C LEU A 360 13.12 18.25 5.48
N ALA A 361 11.85 18.67 5.44
CA ALA A 361 10.98 18.68 6.62
C ALA A 361 10.75 17.27 7.15
N ALA A 362 10.48 16.29 6.28
CA ALA A 362 10.31 14.88 6.65
C ALA A 362 11.52 14.33 7.40
N LEU A 363 12.73 14.59 6.89
CA LEU A 363 13.99 14.19 7.51
C LEU A 363 14.23 14.91 8.85
N ALA A 364 13.78 16.17 9.00
CA ALA A 364 13.85 16.89 10.26
C ALA A 364 12.88 16.29 11.30
N PHE A 365 11.63 16.03 10.92
CA PHE A 365 10.63 15.39 11.79
C PHE A 365 11.05 13.97 12.19
N SER A 366 11.66 13.21 11.28
CA SER A 366 12.20 11.88 11.58
C SER A 366 13.28 11.94 12.67
N ASP A 367 14.17 12.95 12.62
CA ASP A 367 15.20 13.13 13.65
C ASP A 367 14.62 13.67 14.97
N GLN A 368 13.58 14.51 14.90
CA GLN A 368 12.81 14.97 16.05
C GLN A 368 12.15 13.80 16.78
N ALA A 369 11.46 12.92 16.06
CA ALA A 369 10.83 11.72 16.62
C ALA A 369 11.87 10.82 17.31
N ARG A 370 12.94 10.48 16.58
CA ARG A 370 14.06 9.67 17.12
C ARG A 370 14.64 10.25 18.41
N THR A 371 14.80 11.58 18.47
CA THR A 371 15.36 12.25 19.64
C THR A 371 14.37 12.30 20.79
N ALA A 372 13.07 12.46 20.52
CA ALA A 372 12.01 12.39 21.51
C ALA A 372 11.95 11.00 22.16
N TYR A 373 11.91 9.92 21.37
CA TYR A 373 11.90 8.55 21.89
C TYR A 373 13.11 8.24 22.77
N LEU A 374 14.31 8.70 22.39
CA LEU A 374 15.52 8.52 23.22
C LEU A 374 15.49 9.33 24.52
N ALA A 375 14.73 10.41 24.58
CA ALA A 375 14.60 11.26 25.76
C ALA A 375 13.48 10.82 26.70
N GLU A 376 12.54 10.03 26.19
CA GLU A 376 11.40 9.48 26.91
C GLU A 376 11.83 8.59 28.08
N LYS A 377 11.02 8.61 29.15
CA LYS A 377 11.36 7.96 30.42
C LYS A 377 10.26 7.03 30.93
N ASP A 378 9.01 7.29 30.59
CA ASP A 378 7.96 6.33 30.83
C ASP A 378 8.09 5.13 29.87
N ASP A 379 7.37 4.07 30.20
CA ASP A 379 7.42 2.79 29.51
C ASP A 379 5.98 2.29 29.46
N ASP A 380 5.07 3.08 28.88
CA ASP A 380 3.64 2.77 28.83
C ASP A 380 3.12 2.69 27.40
N ARG A 381 3.21 1.49 26.82
CA ARG A 381 2.54 1.12 25.56
C ARG A 381 2.99 1.97 24.37
N GLU A 382 4.30 2.10 24.24
CA GLU A 382 4.94 2.88 23.17
C GLU A 382 4.62 2.36 21.77
N TRP A 383 4.38 3.29 20.85
CA TRP A 383 4.32 3.02 19.42
C TRP A 383 5.70 2.65 18.88
N VAL A 384 6.72 3.47 19.18
CA VAL A 384 8.13 3.20 18.86
C VAL A 384 8.96 3.27 20.14
N PRO A 385 9.38 2.13 20.71
CA PRO A 385 10.15 2.14 21.94
C PRO A 385 11.60 2.59 21.71
N ASN A 386 12.22 3.07 22.78
CA ASN A 386 13.64 3.27 22.93
C ASN A 386 14.34 2.00 23.48
N PRO A 387 15.69 1.96 23.45
CA PRO A 387 16.43 0.75 23.83
C PRO A 387 16.31 0.31 25.29
N ALA A 388 15.86 1.18 26.19
CA ALA A 388 15.75 0.90 27.62
C ALA A 388 14.33 0.46 28.03
N GLN A 389 13.32 0.87 27.27
CA GLN A 389 11.92 0.52 27.47
C GLN A 389 11.68 -0.98 27.25
N LYS A 390 10.67 -1.53 27.93
CA LYS A 390 10.34 -2.96 27.93
C LYS A 390 8.86 -3.23 27.70
N ASN A 391 7.98 -2.28 28.04
CA ASN A 391 6.54 -2.39 27.97
C ASN A 391 5.99 -1.65 26.74
N TYR A 392 6.16 -2.30 25.59
CA TYR A 392 5.64 -1.85 24.31
C TYR A 392 5.04 -3.03 23.53
N PRO A 393 3.94 -2.84 22.78
CA PRO A 393 3.25 -3.97 22.16
C PRO A 393 3.93 -4.51 20.89
N SER A 394 4.74 -3.69 20.21
CA SER A 394 5.42 -4.10 18.98
C SER A 394 6.41 -5.25 19.23
N PRO A 395 6.44 -6.28 18.36
CA PRO A 395 7.40 -7.37 18.47
C PRO A 395 8.80 -6.97 17.98
N LEU A 396 8.95 -5.80 17.35
CA LEU A 396 10.24 -5.27 16.90
C LEU A 396 11.01 -4.66 18.08
N ALA A 397 12.13 -5.28 18.44
CA ALA A 397 13.06 -4.68 19.41
C ALA A 397 13.83 -3.52 18.77
N MET A 398 13.79 -2.36 19.42
CA MET A 398 14.48 -1.15 18.97
C MET A 398 15.75 -0.92 19.80
N ASP A 399 16.90 -1.39 19.32
CA ASP A 399 18.16 -1.28 20.06
C ASP A 399 18.96 0.01 19.74
N ALA A 400 20.00 0.29 20.54
CA ALA A 400 20.84 1.48 20.36
C ALA A 400 21.58 1.49 19.01
N LYS A 401 21.89 0.32 18.45
CA LYS A 401 22.52 0.21 17.13
C LYS A 401 21.55 0.65 16.03
N LEU A 402 20.28 0.30 16.15
CA LEU A 402 19.22 0.70 15.23
C LEU A 402 18.98 2.21 15.28
N TYR A 403 18.92 2.81 16.47
CA TYR A 403 18.81 4.27 16.62
C TYR A 403 20.01 5.03 16.01
N LYS A 404 21.24 4.52 16.21
CA LYS A 404 22.44 5.09 15.56
C LYS A 404 22.38 4.95 14.04
N THR A 405 21.87 3.83 13.55
CA THR A 405 21.69 3.57 12.12
C THR A 405 20.64 4.49 11.52
N TRP A 406 19.51 4.69 12.21
CA TRP A 406 18.47 5.65 11.85
C TRP A 406 19.04 7.06 11.71
N ALA A 407 19.73 7.57 12.74
CA ALA A 407 20.36 8.90 12.69
C ALA A 407 21.31 9.04 11.49
N SER A 408 22.10 7.99 11.20
CA SER A 408 23.04 8.00 10.08
C SER A 408 22.33 8.01 8.72
N ILE A 409 21.28 7.20 8.54
CA ILE A 409 20.50 7.14 7.30
C ILE A 409 19.80 8.48 7.04
N VAL A 410 19.21 9.10 8.07
CA VAL A 410 18.57 10.43 7.94
C VAL A 410 19.59 11.49 7.55
N GLY A 411 20.80 11.47 8.14
CA GLY A 411 21.89 12.34 7.74
C GLY A 411 22.33 12.14 6.28
N ASP A 412 22.53 10.89 5.86
CA ASP A 412 22.92 10.56 4.50
C ASP A 412 21.83 10.94 3.47
N ALA A 413 20.55 10.74 3.81
CA ALA A 413 19.42 11.15 2.97
C ALA A 413 19.31 12.66 2.83
N ARG A 414 19.58 13.42 3.91
CA ARG A 414 19.65 14.89 3.85
C ARG A 414 20.75 15.36 2.92
N ALA A 415 21.93 14.74 3.00
CA ALA A 415 23.05 15.03 2.11
C ALA A 415 22.73 14.72 0.62
N LEU A 416 21.90 13.71 0.34
CA LEU A 416 21.41 13.44 -1.03
C LEU A 416 20.45 14.52 -1.53
N VAL A 417 19.47 14.92 -0.71
CA VAL A 417 18.48 15.95 -1.06
C VAL A 417 19.14 17.33 -1.25
N SER A 418 20.26 17.57 -0.55
CA SER A 418 21.05 18.81 -0.64
C SER A 418 22.17 18.79 -1.70
N SER A 419 22.28 17.74 -2.53
CA SER A 419 23.36 17.58 -3.53
C SER A 419 24.78 17.53 -2.96
N GLU A 420 24.96 17.21 -1.68
CA GLU A 420 26.29 17.08 -1.07
C GLU A 420 26.94 15.72 -1.41
N THR A 421 26.11 14.70 -1.64
CA THR A 421 26.52 13.36 -2.04
C THR A 421 25.62 12.81 -3.13
N GLY A 422 26.09 11.80 -3.86
CA GLY A 422 25.32 11.12 -4.92
C GLY A 422 25.15 9.64 -4.65
N LEU A 423 24.04 9.07 -5.13
CA LEU A 423 23.82 7.62 -5.12
C LEU A 423 24.65 6.98 -6.24
N SER A 424 25.57 6.09 -5.88
CA SER A 424 26.38 5.36 -6.87
C SER A 424 25.50 4.37 -7.64
N LEU A 425 25.43 4.55 -8.97
CA LEU A 425 24.68 3.65 -9.84
C LEU A 425 25.22 2.21 -9.79
N ALA A 426 26.55 2.06 -9.68
CA ALA A 426 27.19 0.77 -9.50
C ALA A 426 26.84 0.11 -8.16
N ALA A 427 26.79 0.89 -7.07
CA ALA A 427 26.38 0.37 -5.77
C ALA A 427 24.90 -0.06 -5.76
N MET A 428 24.01 0.73 -6.37
CA MET A 428 22.59 0.35 -6.54
C MET A 428 22.43 -0.96 -7.32
N TRP A 429 23.20 -1.16 -8.39
CA TRP A 429 23.19 -2.41 -9.15
C TRP A 429 23.56 -3.63 -8.28
N LYS A 430 24.51 -3.46 -7.36
CA LYS A 430 24.89 -4.49 -6.39
C LYS A 430 23.76 -4.77 -5.40
N VAL A 431 23.06 -3.74 -4.91
CA VAL A 431 21.89 -3.90 -4.03
C VAL A 431 20.77 -4.69 -4.72
N LEU A 432 20.46 -4.31 -5.96
CA LEU A 432 19.42 -4.93 -6.78
C LEU A 432 19.82 -6.31 -7.33
N ARG A 433 21.05 -6.76 -7.08
CA ARG A 433 21.62 -8.03 -7.58
C ARG A 433 21.52 -8.16 -9.10
N ILE A 434 21.66 -7.04 -9.81
CA ILE A 434 21.66 -7.03 -11.28
C ILE A 434 23.09 -7.29 -11.77
N GLU A 435 23.31 -8.42 -12.42
CA GLU A 435 24.65 -8.85 -12.85
C GLU A 435 25.09 -8.24 -14.19
N ARG A 436 24.14 -7.96 -15.09
CA ARG A 436 24.40 -7.43 -16.43
C ARG A 436 24.28 -5.91 -16.50
N GLY A 437 25.02 -5.32 -17.43
CA GLY A 437 24.88 -3.92 -17.80
C GLY A 437 25.16 -2.94 -16.67
N ARG A 438 26.20 -3.18 -15.86
CA ARG A 438 26.52 -2.31 -14.70
C ARG A 438 26.82 -0.88 -15.15
N PRO A 439 25.98 0.11 -14.79
CA PRO A 439 26.22 1.50 -15.13
C PRO A 439 27.31 2.14 -14.28
N THR A 440 27.83 3.27 -14.76
CA THR A 440 28.82 4.09 -14.03
C THR A 440 28.26 5.49 -13.78
N GLY A 441 28.81 6.17 -12.77
CA GLY A 441 28.37 7.50 -12.35
C GLY A 441 27.42 7.46 -11.15
N PHE A 442 26.75 8.59 -10.94
CA PHE A 442 25.98 8.90 -9.75
C PHE A 442 24.65 9.54 -10.10
N VAL A 443 23.66 9.32 -9.23
CA VAL A 443 22.42 10.09 -9.19
C VAL A 443 22.58 11.20 -8.15
N ASP A 444 22.56 12.44 -8.62
CA ASP A 444 22.47 13.67 -7.83
C ASP A 444 20.99 14.03 -7.64
N PHE A 445 20.40 13.46 -6.58
CA PHE A 445 18.98 13.61 -6.28
C PHE A 445 18.62 15.07 -6.00
N GLY A 446 19.45 15.80 -5.25
CA GLY A 446 19.24 17.23 -4.99
C GLY A 446 19.25 18.09 -6.26
N ALA A 447 20.04 17.74 -7.29
CA ALA A 447 20.05 18.47 -8.55
C ALA A 447 18.75 18.24 -9.35
N MET A 448 18.20 17.02 -9.28
CA MET A 448 16.87 16.71 -9.85
C MET A 448 15.77 17.51 -9.16
N LEU A 449 15.90 17.73 -7.85
CA LEU A 449 14.93 18.51 -7.06
C LEU A 449 15.10 20.03 -7.21
N THR A 450 16.28 20.50 -7.61
CA THR A 450 16.60 21.93 -7.73
C THR A 450 16.46 22.45 -9.16
N THR A 451 16.80 21.61 -10.14
CA THR A 451 16.72 21.94 -11.57
C THR A 451 16.00 20.82 -12.32
N PRO A 452 14.69 20.65 -12.06
CA PRO A 452 13.93 19.54 -12.63
C PRO A 452 13.84 19.67 -14.16
N LYS A 453 13.89 18.53 -14.86
CA LYS A 453 13.83 18.45 -16.34
C LYS A 453 12.76 17.47 -16.79
N GLU A 454 12.23 17.69 -17.98
CA GLU A 454 11.37 16.71 -18.66
C GLU A 454 12.10 15.37 -18.75
N ILE A 455 11.37 14.27 -18.58
CA ILE A 455 11.97 12.93 -18.69
C ILE A 455 11.96 12.57 -20.17
N VAL A 456 13.15 12.31 -20.70
CA VAL A 456 13.34 11.99 -22.11
C VAL A 456 14.06 10.67 -22.23
N PHE A 457 13.54 9.77 -23.06
CA PHE A 457 14.27 8.56 -23.42
C PHE A 457 14.00 8.15 -24.87
N ASP A 458 14.99 7.46 -25.43
CA ASP A 458 14.98 6.94 -26.77
C ASP A 458 14.67 5.44 -26.75
N VAL A 459 13.57 5.04 -27.39
CA VAL A 459 13.18 3.63 -27.50
C VAL A 459 14.25 2.82 -28.24
N ALA A 460 14.97 3.39 -29.20
CA ALA A 460 16.06 2.71 -29.89
C ALA A 460 17.20 2.33 -28.94
N THR A 461 17.46 3.17 -27.93
CA THR A 461 18.48 2.89 -26.91
C THR A 461 18.04 1.73 -26.00
N ILE A 462 16.74 1.61 -25.70
CA ILE A 462 16.18 0.47 -24.97
C ILE A 462 16.28 -0.81 -25.80
N GLU A 463 15.90 -0.78 -27.07
CA GLU A 463 15.99 -1.93 -27.98
C GLU A 463 17.44 -2.38 -28.19
N ALA A 464 18.37 -1.43 -28.35
CA ALA A 464 19.80 -1.72 -28.44
C ALA A 464 20.32 -2.41 -27.16
N LEU A 465 19.87 -1.95 -26.00
CA LEU A 465 20.23 -2.55 -24.71
C LEU A 465 19.68 -3.98 -24.56
N GLU A 466 18.44 -4.23 -24.98
CA GLU A 466 17.83 -5.57 -24.93
C GLU A 466 18.57 -6.59 -25.83
N ASN A 467 19.10 -6.12 -26.96
CA ASN A 467 19.82 -6.96 -27.92
C ASN A 467 21.33 -7.13 -27.63
N GLU A 468 21.92 -6.29 -26.78
CA GLU A 468 23.35 -6.28 -26.52
C GLU A 468 23.77 -7.34 -25.50
N LYS A 469 24.53 -8.35 -25.96
CA LYS A 469 25.01 -9.47 -25.12
C LYS A 469 26.32 -9.17 -24.41
N ASN A 470 27.10 -8.18 -24.85
CA ASN A 470 28.38 -7.82 -24.25
C ASN A 470 28.16 -7.03 -22.95
N PRO A 471 28.69 -7.48 -21.80
CA PRO A 471 28.50 -6.80 -20.51
C PRO A 471 29.02 -5.36 -20.45
N LYS A 472 30.14 -5.07 -21.13
CA LYS A 472 30.71 -3.71 -21.15
C LYS A 472 29.88 -2.77 -22.01
N LYS A 473 29.45 -3.23 -23.20
CA LYS A 473 28.60 -2.42 -24.09
C LYS A 473 27.20 -2.19 -23.52
N SER A 474 26.58 -3.22 -22.92
CA SER A 474 25.31 -3.05 -22.20
C SER A 474 25.43 -2.10 -21.01
N GLY A 475 26.55 -2.10 -20.28
CA GLY A 475 26.82 -1.14 -19.21
C GLY A 475 26.96 0.31 -19.72
N ALA A 476 27.59 0.49 -20.88
CA ALA A 476 27.67 1.81 -21.53
C ALA A 476 26.30 2.29 -22.03
N LEU A 477 25.52 1.41 -22.67
CA LEU A 477 24.15 1.72 -23.10
C LEU A 477 23.23 2.05 -21.92
N MET A 478 23.31 1.30 -20.82
CA MET A 478 22.56 1.60 -19.59
C MET A 478 23.00 2.93 -18.98
N THR A 479 24.30 3.23 -18.96
CA THR A 479 24.81 4.52 -18.48
C THR A 479 24.28 5.67 -19.33
N LYS A 480 24.25 5.52 -20.67
CA LYS A 480 23.66 6.51 -21.59
C LYS A 480 22.16 6.69 -21.30
N LEU A 481 21.39 5.59 -21.23
CA LEU A 481 19.96 5.62 -20.95
C LEU A 481 19.64 6.34 -19.62
N LEU A 482 20.39 6.02 -18.56
CA LEU A 482 20.23 6.69 -17.27
C LEU A 482 20.66 8.16 -17.32
N GLY A 483 21.69 8.49 -18.10
CA GLY A 483 22.07 9.88 -18.36
C GLY A 483 20.95 10.68 -19.02
N ASP A 484 20.32 10.12 -20.05
CA ASP A 484 19.19 10.73 -20.75
C ASP A 484 17.96 10.88 -19.83
N LEU A 485 17.63 9.84 -19.06
CA LEU A 485 16.50 9.82 -18.13
C LEU A 485 16.65 10.79 -16.95
N LEU A 486 17.85 10.85 -16.35
CA LEU A 486 18.11 11.64 -15.15
C LEU A 486 18.50 13.10 -15.48
N GLY A 487 18.89 13.38 -16.72
CA GLY A 487 19.32 14.70 -17.16
C GLY A 487 20.41 15.29 -16.25
N ASN A 488 20.14 16.46 -15.67
CA ASN A 488 21.07 17.13 -14.74
C ASN A 488 21.37 16.33 -13.46
N GLY A 489 20.52 15.35 -13.14
CA GLY A 489 20.70 14.42 -12.02
C GLY A 489 21.77 13.37 -12.27
N TYR A 490 22.16 13.10 -13.52
CA TYR A 490 23.30 12.22 -13.78
C TYR A 490 24.61 12.99 -13.59
N LYS A 491 25.51 12.45 -12.75
CA LYS A 491 26.88 12.96 -12.60
C LYS A 491 27.90 11.85 -12.88
N PRO A 492 28.89 12.06 -13.77
CA PRO A 492 29.94 11.07 -13.98
C PRO A 492 30.84 10.89 -12.75
N LYS A 493 30.98 11.95 -11.94
CA LYS A 493 31.75 11.95 -10.70
C LYS A 493 31.01 12.74 -9.62
N MET A 494 30.90 12.18 -8.43
CA MET A 494 30.35 12.82 -7.23
C MET A 494 30.89 12.11 -5.99
N LYS A 495 30.83 12.75 -4.82
CA LYS A 495 31.11 12.07 -3.55
C LYS A 495 30.03 10.99 -3.32
N PRO A 496 30.38 9.70 -3.16
CA PRO A 496 29.41 8.65 -2.91
C PRO A 496 28.70 8.85 -1.56
N SER A 497 27.38 8.65 -1.54
CA SER A 497 26.62 8.56 -0.29
C SER A 497 26.88 7.21 0.40
N PRO A 498 27.10 7.17 1.73
CA PRO A 498 27.22 5.92 2.48
C PRO A 498 25.89 5.14 2.62
N ILE A 499 24.75 5.74 2.25
CA ILE A 499 23.42 5.20 2.53
C ILE A 499 23.23 3.79 1.95
N THR A 500 23.79 3.50 0.78
CA THR A 500 23.64 2.21 0.10
C THR A 500 24.28 1.08 0.91
N ASP A 501 25.47 1.31 1.46
CA ASP A 501 26.16 0.34 2.30
C ASP A 501 25.47 0.16 3.65
N ARG A 502 24.92 1.24 4.22
CA ARG A 502 24.13 1.18 5.46
C ARG A 502 22.84 0.38 5.28
N LEU A 503 22.10 0.58 4.18
CA LEU A 503 20.89 -0.17 3.89
C LEU A 503 21.19 -1.66 3.66
N LEU A 504 22.31 -1.97 2.98
CA LEU A 504 22.78 -3.35 2.85
C LEU A 504 23.14 -3.98 4.19
N GLN A 505 23.79 -3.23 5.07
CA GLN A 505 24.13 -3.71 6.40
C GLN A 505 22.87 -3.90 7.26
N LEU A 506 21.93 -2.95 7.23
CA LEU A 506 20.65 -3.05 7.93
C LEU A 506 19.87 -4.28 7.49
N ARG A 507 19.82 -4.56 6.18
CA ARG A 507 19.21 -5.79 5.65
C ARG A 507 19.86 -7.04 6.25
N LYS A 508 21.19 -7.12 6.23
CA LYS A 508 21.93 -8.26 6.80
C LYS A 508 21.69 -8.40 8.31
N ASP A 509 21.65 -7.30 9.04
CA ASP A 509 21.39 -7.28 10.47
C ASP A 509 19.96 -7.78 10.77
N LEU A 510 18.98 -7.39 9.95
CA LEU A 510 17.61 -7.88 10.05
C LEU A 510 17.52 -9.39 9.74
N ASP A 511 18.29 -9.87 8.75
CA ASP A 511 18.39 -11.30 8.37
C ASP A 511 19.02 -12.17 9.48
N GLN A 512 19.92 -11.63 10.31
CA GLN A 512 20.71 -12.40 11.30
C GLN A 512 19.97 -12.73 12.61
N GLY A 513 18.68 -12.40 12.74
CA GLY A 513 17.93 -12.48 14.00
C GLY A 513 16.93 -13.62 14.16
N GLY A 514 16.98 -14.68 13.35
CA GLY A 514 16.11 -15.88 13.50
C GLY A 514 14.61 -15.69 13.20
N GLN A 515 14.16 -14.46 12.95
CA GLN A 515 12.82 -14.14 12.41
C GLN A 515 12.96 -13.72 10.94
N ALA A 516 12.05 -14.18 10.08
CA ALA A 516 12.04 -13.82 8.67
C ALA A 516 11.97 -12.29 8.51
N VAL A 517 12.83 -11.73 7.64
CA VAL A 517 12.82 -10.29 7.32
C VAL A 517 11.45 -9.83 6.85
N GLU A 518 10.69 -10.69 6.18
CA GLU A 518 9.31 -10.46 5.78
C GLU A 518 8.39 -10.15 6.97
N LEU A 519 8.53 -10.86 8.09
CA LEU A 519 7.75 -10.62 9.30
C LEU A 519 8.11 -9.27 9.92
N LYS A 520 9.41 -8.92 9.96
CA LYS A 520 9.86 -7.61 10.46
C LYS A 520 9.45 -6.46 9.54
N LEU A 521 9.49 -6.68 8.23
CA LEU A 521 9.06 -5.70 7.23
C LEU A 521 7.57 -5.40 7.33
N LYS A 522 6.72 -6.39 7.66
CA LYS A 522 5.29 -6.13 7.94
C LYS A 522 5.13 -5.12 9.07
N TYR A 523 5.82 -5.28 10.19
CA TYR A 523 5.73 -4.34 11.32
C TYR A 523 6.39 -2.99 11.01
N LEU A 524 7.43 -2.95 10.16
CA LEU A 524 7.98 -1.68 9.65
C LEU A 524 7.02 -0.98 8.66
N LEU A 525 6.28 -1.73 7.85
CA LEU A 525 5.18 -1.24 7.00
C LEU A 525 3.91 -0.92 7.80
N TRP A 526 3.85 -1.35 9.05
CA TRP A 526 2.77 -1.02 9.98
C TRP A 526 3.10 0.25 10.75
N LEU A 527 4.39 0.43 11.04
CA LEU A 527 4.92 1.71 11.45
C LEU A 527 4.67 2.72 10.31
N ASN A 528 5.22 2.55 9.10
CA ASN A 528 5.01 3.49 7.96
C ASN A 528 3.58 3.50 7.40
#